data_AF-A0A927H3M9-F1
#
_entry.id   AF-A0A927H3M9-F1
#
_cell.length_a   1.000
_cell.length_b   1.000
_cell.length_c   1.000
_cell.angle_alpha   90.00
_cell.angle_beta   90.00
_cell.angle_gamma   90.00
#
_symmetry.space_group_name_H-M   'P 1'
#
loop_
_entity.id
_entity.type
_entity.pdbx_description
1 polymer ?
#
loop_
_entity_poly.entity_id
_entity_poly.type
_entity_poly.pdbx_seq_one_letter_code
_entity_poly.pdbx_strand_id
1 'polypeptide(L)'
;MGLTVLINGEPEAVWEALTDPDKLAQWYAPGSPWEIPKLAEGEKATFTLMPSAHNHLTEKLPMALTIVKAVPNKEFAFRVESADMLVSFVLAKESGGVGVTANTEGFEMSLANLKALVEGKEIPFV
;
A
#
# COMPACT_ATOMS: atom_id res chain seq x y z
N MET A 1 12.20 1.00 -14.01
CA MET A 1 11.17 -0.05 -14.16
C MET A 1 10.62 -0.29 -12.77
N GLY A 2 9.30 -0.21 -12.57
CA GLY A 2 8.70 -0.51 -11.27
C GLY A 2 8.66 -2.02 -11.00
N LEU A 3 8.43 -2.39 -9.75
CA LEU A 3 8.21 -3.79 -9.37
C LEU A 3 6.74 -4.14 -9.56
N THR A 4 6.45 -5.25 -10.24
CA THR A 4 5.08 -5.71 -10.49
C THR A 4 4.81 -7.06 -9.83
N VAL A 5 3.64 -7.19 -9.20
CA VAL A 5 3.08 -8.46 -8.75
C VAL A 5 1.74 -8.74 -9.46
N LEU A 6 1.52 -9.98 -9.89
CA LEU A 6 0.22 -10.42 -10.41
C LEU A 6 -0.61 -11.02 -9.27
N ILE A 7 -1.81 -10.47 -9.06
CA ILE A 7 -2.73 -10.87 -7.99
C ILE A 7 -3.96 -11.53 -8.59
N ASN A 8 -4.31 -12.74 -8.15
CA ASN A 8 -5.54 -13.40 -8.54
C ASN A 8 -6.71 -12.87 -7.68
N GLY A 9 -7.48 -11.93 -8.22
CA GLY A 9 -8.63 -11.33 -7.56
C GLY A 9 -9.31 -10.30 -8.46
N GLU A 10 -10.46 -9.80 -8.02
CA GLU A 10 -11.17 -8.74 -8.74
C GLU A 10 -10.48 -7.38 -8.55
N PRO A 11 -10.48 -6.48 -9.55
CA PRO A 11 -9.92 -5.12 -9.44
C PRO A 11 -10.41 -4.35 -8.21
N GLU A 12 -11.68 -4.52 -7.86
CA GLU A 12 -12.29 -3.89 -6.69
C GLU A 12 -11.68 -4.37 -5.38
N ALA A 13 -11.38 -5.67 -5.25
CA ALA A 13 -10.76 -6.24 -4.06
C ALA A 13 -9.32 -5.76 -3.89
N VAL A 14 -8.58 -5.65 -5.01
CA VAL A 14 -7.21 -5.10 -5.01
C VAL A 14 -7.23 -3.61 -4.68
N TRP A 15 -8.17 -2.85 -5.27
CA TRP A 15 -8.34 -1.43 -4.98
C TRP A 15 -8.68 -1.17 -3.52
N GLU A 16 -9.60 -1.94 -2.96
CA GLU A 16 -9.96 -1.85 -1.55
C GLU A 16 -8.75 -2.18 -0.66
N ALA A 17 -7.96 -3.21 -0.99
CA ALA A 17 -6.75 -3.52 -0.25
C ALA A 17 -5.69 -2.40 -0.29
N LEU A 18 -5.65 -1.60 -1.36
CA LEU A 18 -4.74 -0.47 -1.51
C LEU A 18 -5.22 0.81 -0.83
N THR A 19 -6.50 0.94 -0.50
CA THR A 19 -7.10 2.23 -0.09
C THR A 19 -7.87 2.18 1.22
N ASP A 20 -8.26 0.99 1.67
CA ASP A 20 -8.85 0.77 2.99
C ASP A 20 -7.75 0.77 4.07
N PRO A 21 -7.86 1.62 5.11
CA PRO A 21 -6.84 1.72 6.15
C PRO A 21 -6.56 0.42 6.91
N ASP A 22 -7.59 -0.38 7.18
CA ASP A 22 -7.47 -1.63 7.93
C ASP A 22 -6.78 -2.71 7.09
N LYS A 23 -7.01 -2.72 5.77
CA LYS A 23 -6.29 -3.61 4.85
C LYS A 23 -4.86 -3.14 4.61
N LEU A 24 -4.62 -1.84 4.43
CA LEU A 24 -3.28 -1.26 4.28
C LEU A 24 -2.36 -1.65 5.45
N ALA A 25 -2.89 -1.58 6.67
CA ALA A 25 -2.17 -1.96 7.90
C ALA A 25 -1.78 -3.45 7.96
N GLN A 26 -2.34 -4.30 7.10
CA GLN A 26 -2.03 -5.73 7.05
C GLN A 26 -0.90 -6.09 6.08
N TRP A 27 -0.67 -5.30 5.03
CA TRP A 27 0.30 -5.68 3.99
C TRP A 27 1.41 -4.67 3.74
N TYR A 28 1.13 -3.36 3.87
CA TYR A 28 2.09 -2.31 3.50
C TYR A 28 3.29 -2.32 4.46
N ALA A 29 2.98 -2.29 5.75
CA ALA A 29 3.88 -2.50 6.87
C ALA A 29 3.04 -3.11 8.01
N PRO A 30 3.00 -4.44 8.14
CA PRO A 30 2.09 -5.13 9.05
C PRO A 30 2.11 -4.56 10.48
N GLY A 31 0.92 -4.31 11.04
CA GLY A 31 0.75 -3.75 12.38
C GLY A 31 0.93 -2.23 12.48
N SER A 32 1.27 -1.54 11.39
CA SER A 32 1.39 -0.09 11.35
C SER A 32 0.11 0.58 10.82
N PRO A 33 -0.65 1.32 11.64
CA PRO A 33 -1.98 1.78 11.27
C PRO A 33 -1.96 2.96 10.29
N TRP A 34 -3.06 3.07 9.57
CA TRP A 34 -3.36 4.14 8.63
C TRP A 34 -4.61 4.91 9.07
N GLU A 35 -4.61 6.21 8.81
CA GLU A 35 -5.79 7.07 8.95
C GLU A 35 -6.00 7.82 7.64
N ILE A 36 -7.07 7.49 6.92
CA ILE A 36 -7.45 8.14 5.66
C ILE A 36 -8.87 8.71 5.84
N PRO A 37 -9.02 9.94 6.34
CA PRO A 37 -10.34 10.54 6.57
C PRO A 37 -11.15 10.69 5.29
N LYS A 38 -10.47 10.94 4.16
CA LYS A 38 -11.09 11.11 2.85
C LYS A 38 -10.14 10.65 1.75
N LEU A 39 -10.60 9.71 0.95
CA LEU A 39 -9.87 9.18 -0.21
C LEU A 39 -10.09 10.09 -1.42
N ALA A 40 -9.34 11.19 -1.52
CA ALA A 40 -9.37 12.08 -2.69
C ALA A 40 -8.02 12.79 -2.90
N GLU A 41 -7.75 13.24 -4.12
CA GLU A 41 -6.53 13.98 -4.46
C GLU A 41 -6.41 15.28 -3.64
N GLY A 42 -5.21 15.55 -3.13
CA GLY A 42 -4.89 16.70 -2.29
C GLY A 42 -5.26 16.53 -0.81
N GLU A 43 -6.04 15.51 -0.45
CA GLU A 43 -6.41 15.23 0.94
C GLU A 43 -5.23 14.64 1.74
N LYS A 44 -5.29 14.80 3.06
CA LYS A 44 -4.26 14.33 3.99
C LYS A 44 -4.62 12.94 4.51
N ALA A 45 -3.58 12.15 4.73
CA ALA A 45 -3.63 10.89 5.45
C ALA A 45 -2.46 10.80 6.43
N THR A 46 -2.57 9.92 7.42
CA THR A 46 -1.48 9.65 8.36
C THR A 46 -1.14 8.17 8.31
N PHE A 47 0.15 7.86 8.21
CA PHE A 47 0.68 6.51 8.39
C PHE A 47 1.56 6.48 9.63
N THR A 48 1.26 5.63 10.60
CA THR A 48 2.08 5.51 11.82
C THR A 48 2.91 4.23 11.76
N LEU A 49 4.20 4.37 11.47
CA LEU A 49 5.12 3.24 11.47
C LEU A 49 5.38 2.78 12.90
N MET A 50 5.03 1.54 13.20
CA MET A 50 5.22 0.93 14.51
C MET A 50 6.60 0.26 14.61
N PRO A 51 7.22 0.21 15.80
CA PRO A 51 8.39 -0.62 16.06
C PRO A 51 8.19 -2.06 15.58
N SER A 52 9.15 -2.56 14.80
CA SER A 52 9.17 -3.96 14.37
C SER A 52 10.59 -4.50 14.30
N ALA A 53 10.71 -5.82 14.14
CA ALA A 53 12.00 -6.48 13.92
C ALA A 53 12.72 -5.98 12.65
N HIS A 54 12.00 -5.28 11.76
CA HIS A 54 12.48 -4.87 10.44
C HIS A 54 12.89 -3.39 10.37
N ASN A 55 12.60 -2.54 11.37
CA ASN A 55 12.77 -1.09 11.24
C ASN A 55 13.55 -0.37 12.36
N HIS A 56 14.15 -1.09 13.31
CA HIS A 56 15.03 -0.55 14.37
C HIS A 56 14.41 0.56 15.24
N LEU A 57 13.12 0.85 15.10
CA LEU A 57 12.44 1.87 15.88
C LEU A 57 12.20 1.36 17.30
N THR A 58 12.36 2.24 18.28
CA THR A 58 11.97 1.98 19.68
C THR A 58 10.62 2.60 20.02
N GLU A 59 10.18 3.58 19.24
CA GLU A 59 8.92 4.30 19.41
C GLU A 59 8.18 4.39 18.07
N LYS A 60 6.85 4.63 18.13
CA LYS A 60 6.04 4.83 16.93
C LYS A 60 6.41 6.12 16.23
N LEU A 61 6.40 6.10 14.89
CA LEU A 61 6.73 7.23 14.05
C LEU A 61 5.53 7.60 13.15
N PRO A 62 4.74 8.63 13.50
CA PRO A 62 3.69 9.13 12.63
C PRO A 62 4.28 9.92 11.45
N MET A 63 3.78 9.65 10.25
CA MET A 63 4.15 10.32 9.00
C MET A 63 2.92 10.93 8.35
N ALA A 64 2.99 12.23 8.05
CA ALA A 64 1.98 12.93 7.29
C ALA A 64 2.12 12.61 5.80
N LEU A 65 1.00 12.30 5.17
CA LEU A 65 0.91 11.97 3.76
C LEU A 65 -0.06 12.93 3.06
N THR A 66 0.24 13.23 1.80
CA THR A 66 -0.72 13.85 0.88
C THR A 66 -1.10 12.84 -0.20
N ILE A 67 -2.39 12.58 -0.38
CA ILE A 67 -2.87 11.75 -1.49
C ILE A 67 -2.65 12.52 -2.78
N VAL A 68 -1.86 11.97 -3.68
CA VAL A 68 -1.53 12.57 -4.97
C VAL A 68 -2.52 12.11 -6.03
N LYS A 69 -2.92 10.83 -5.99
CA LYS A 69 -3.90 10.25 -6.90
C LYS A 69 -4.75 9.20 -6.19
N ALA A 70 -6.04 9.19 -6.49
CA ALA A 70 -6.97 8.16 -6.04
C ALA A 70 -7.98 7.87 -7.16
N VAL A 71 -7.53 7.15 -8.19
CA VAL A 71 -8.36 6.78 -9.34
C VAL A 71 -8.83 5.33 -9.17
N PRO A 72 -10.14 5.10 -8.95
CA PRO A 72 -10.68 3.77 -8.67
C PRO A 72 -10.21 2.69 -9.65
N ASN A 73 -9.75 1.57 -9.09
CA ASN A 73 -9.26 0.39 -9.82
C ASN A 73 -8.11 0.68 -10.82
N LYS A 74 -7.41 1.82 -10.70
CA LYS A 74 -6.38 2.24 -11.65
C LYS A 74 -5.09 2.72 -11.00
N GLU A 75 -5.16 3.65 -10.04
CA GLU A 75 -3.97 4.24 -9.47
C GLU A 75 -4.24 4.82 -8.09
N PHE A 76 -3.44 4.40 -7.12
CA PHE A 76 -3.38 5.04 -5.80
C PHE A 76 -1.95 5.53 -5.56
N ALA A 77 -1.81 6.81 -5.27
CA ALA A 77 -0.50 7.41 -5.02
C ALA A 77 -0.57 8.43 -3.90
N PHE A 78 0.47 8.49 -3.09
CA PHE A 78 0.62 9.45 -2.01
C PHE A 78 2.08 9.90 -1.88
N ARG A 79 2.26 11.10 -1.33
CA ARG A 79 3.56 11.66 -1.00
C ARG A 79 3.78 11.63 0.50
N VAL A 80 4.91 11.07 0.93
CA VAL A 80 5.38 11.15 2.31
C VAL A 80 6.05 12.51 2.50
N GLU A 81 5.49 13.36 3.35
CA GLU A 81 5.91 14.77 3.44
C GLU A 81 7.31 14.95 4.03
N SER A 82 7.65 14.18 5.06
CA SER A 82 8.95 14.28 5.74
C SER A 82 10.13 13.87 4.86
N ALA A 83 9.90 12.95 3.91
CA ALA A 83 10.92 12.41 3.02
C ALA A 83 10.83 12.96 1.59
N ASP A 84 9.82 13.80 1.30
CA ASP A 84 9.44 14.23 -0.05
C ASP A 84 9.39 13.07 -1.07
N MET A 85 8.90 11.91 -0.63
CA MET A 85 8.93 10.68 -1.41
C MET A 85 7.54 10.36 -1.99
N LEU A 86 7.46 10.13 -3.30
CA LEU A 86 6.25 9.67 -3.96
C LEU A 86 6.19 8.14 -3.98
N VAL A 87 5.11 7.58 -3.43
CA VAL A 87 4.75 6.17 -3.56
C VAL A 87 3.51 6.06 -4.42
N SER A 88 3.52 5.19 -5.44
CA SER A 88 2.38 4.95 -6.29
C SER A 88 2.22 3.48 -6.64
N PHE A 89 0.98 3.01 -6.63
CA PHE A 89 0.54 1.70 -7.06
C PHE A 89 -0.38 1.84 -8.27
N VAL A 90 0.04 1.30 -9.41
CA VAL A 90 -0.74 1.28 -10.65
C VAL A 90 -1.32 -0.11 -10.84
N LEU A 91 -2.63 -0.17 -11.12
CA LEU A 91 -3.36 -1.41 -11.38
C LEU A 91 -3.60 -1.56 -12.88
N ALA A 92 -3.29 -2.73 -13.40
CA ALA A 92 -3.60 -3.13 -14.77
C ALA A 92 -4.38 -4.44 -14.75
N LYS A 93 -5.52 -4.49 -15.46
CA LYS A 93 -6.25 -5.75 -15.65
C LYS A 93 -5.48 -6.63 -16.62
N GLU A 94 -5.20 -7.87 -16.21
CA GLU A 94 -4.49 -8.86 -17.01
C GLU A 94 -5.32 -10.14 -17.13
N SER A 95 -5.01 -11.01 -18.09
CA SER A 95 -5.78 -12.24 -18.35
C SER A 95 -5.81 -13.23 -17.18
N GLY A 96 -4.91 -13.08 -16.20
CA GLY A 96 -4.80 -13.92 -15.01
C GLY A 96 -5.05 -13.20 -13.68
N GLY A 97 -5.58 -11.98 -13.70
CA GLY A 97 -5.85 -11.20 -12.49
C GLY A 97 -5.55 -9.71 -12.67
N VAL A 98 -4.97 -9.10 -11.64
CA VAL A 98 -4.61 -7.69 -11.62
C VAL A 98 -3.12 -7.56 -11.39
N GLY A 99 -2.41 -6.95 -12.34
CA GLY A 99 -1.02 -6.53 -12.17
C GLY A 99 -0.98 -5.26 -11.33
N VAL A 100 -0.25 -5.29 -10.22
CA VAL A 100 0.00 -4.11 -9.37
C VAL A 100 1.46 -3.74 -9.46
N THR A 101 1.74 -2.54 -9.96
CA THR A 101 3.11 -2.01 -10.11
C THR A 101 3.38 -0.90 -9.09
N ALA A 102 4.40 -1.10 -8.25
CA ALA A 102 4.96 -0.05 -7.40
C ALA A 102 6.04 0.75 -8.16
N ASN A 103 6.11 2.06 -7.95
CA ASN A 103 7.08 2.93 -8.64
C ASN A 103 8.50 2.91 -8.07
N THR A 104 8.70 2.31 -6.90
CA THR A 104 9.98 2.26 -6.19
C THR A 104 10.33 0.84 -5.79
N GLU A 105 11.63 0.57 -5.69
CA GLU A 105 12.19 -0.66 -5.14
C GLU A 105 11.95 -0.73 -3.62
N GLY A 106 12.13 -1.92 -3.02
CA GLY A 106 11.94 -2.14 -1.59
C GLY A 106 10.51 -2.56 -1.20
N PHE A 107 9.62 -2.71 -2.18
CA PHE A 107 8.23 -3.14 -2.00
C PHE A 107 8.04 -4.65 -2.25
N GLU A 108 9.10 -5.42 -2.47
CA GLU A 108 9.04 -6.85 -2.80
C GLU A 108 8.24 -7.64 -1.76
N MET A 109 8.57 -7.46 -0.48
CA MET A 109 7.90 -8.14 0.62
C MET A 109 6.47 -7.61 0.82
N SER A 110 6.28 -6.29 0.77
CA SER A 110 4.95 -5.69 0.91
C SER A 110 4.00 -6.11 -0.22
N LEU A 111 4.46 -6.17 -1.48
CA LEU A 111 3.64 -6.65 -2.60
C LEU A 111 3.32 -8.14 -2.50
N ALA A 112 4.22 -8.96 -1.94
CA ALA A 112 3.93 -10.35 -1.63
C ALA A 112 2.85 -10.47 -0.54
N ASN A 113 2.88 -9.60 0.48
CA ASN A 113 1.82 -9.51 1.47
C ASN A 113 0.48 -9.06 0.86
N LEU A 114 0.49 -8.07 -0.02
CA LEU A 114 -0.72 -7.59 -0.70
C LEU A 114 -1.37 -8.72 -1.51
N LYS A 115 -0.56 -9.46 -2.27
CA LYS A 115 -1.02 -10.64 -3.01
C LYS A 115 -1.65 -11.66 -2.07
N ALA A 116 -0.97 -12.01 -0.97
CA ALA A 116 -1.48 -12.97 -0.01
C ALA A 116 -2.80 -12.51 0.61
N LEU A 117 -2.90 -11.24 1.01
CA LEU A 117 -4.10 -10.65 1.58
C LEU A 117 -5.31 -10.76 0.63
N VAL A 118 -5.15 -10.32 -0.62
CA VAL A 118 -6.24 -10.34 -1.60
C VAL A 118 -6.64 -11.76 -1.97
N GLU A 119 -5.68 -12.69 -2.05
CA GLU A 119 -5.95 -14.10 -2.37
C GLU A 119 -6.46 -14.91 -1.18
N GLY A 120 -6.65 -14.30 -0.01
CA GLY A 120 -7.12 -14.97 1.21
C GLY A 120 -6.13 -15.99 1.77
N LYS A 121 -4.82 -15.72 1.61
CA LYS A 121 -3.71 -16.55 2.08
C LYS A 121 -3.04 -15.93 3.31
N GLU A 122 -2.24 -16.75 4.00
CA GLU A 122 -1.42 -16.27 5.11
C GLU A 122 -0.39 -15.24 4.65
N ILE A 123 -0.22 -14.16 5.43
CA ILE A 123 0.69 -13.05 5.13
C ILE A 123 2.14 -13.50 5.38
N PRO A 124 3.01 -13.55 4.35
CA PRO A 124 4.33 -14.17 4.48
C PRO A 124 5.36 -13.32 5.24
N PHE A 125 5.23 -11.99 5.26
CA PHE A 125 6.23 -11.09 5.83
C PHE A 125 5.61 -10.13 6.85
N VAL A 126 5.45 -10.59 8.10
CA VAL A 126 4.97 -9.79 9.25
C VAL A 126 6.08 -9.25 10.14
#